data_AF-A0A2D0IVZ9-F1
#
_entry.id   AF-A0A2D0IVZ9-F1
#
_cell.length_a   1.000
_cell.length_b   1.000
_cell.length_c   1.000
_cell.angle_alpha   90.00
_cell.angle_beta   90.00
_cell.angle_gamma   90.00
#
_symmetry.space_group_name_H-M   'P 1'
#
loop_
_entity.id
_entity.type
_entity.pdbx_description
1 polymer ?
#
loop_
_entity_poly.entity_id
_entity_poly.type
_entity_poly.pdbx_seq_one_letter_code
_entity_poly.pdbx_strand_id
1 'polypeptide(L)'
;MANTEQEKFTQINLGQRLEGLNHLSRIRATYWGDNEKELNRFLADMRDKRDAYYEQNKRALSAILYLANIPHSRHDSEFNHFTQEEKRALIQAMNHIKVVVSQFPKYLTLPN
;
A
#
# COMPACT_ATOMS: atom_id res chain seq x y z
N MET A 1 -14.43 8.07 41.13
CA MET A 1 -13.80 6.96 40.37
C MET A 1 -14.43 6.90 38.97
N ALA A 2 -14.15 7.88 38.10
CA ALA A 2 -14.87 8.03 36.83
C ALA A 2 -13.98 8.38 35.62
N ASN A 3 -12.65 8.36 35.76
CA ASN A 3 -11.73 8.72 34.67
C ASN A 3 -10.95 7.54 34.08
N THR A 4 -11.11 6.32 34.61
CA THR A 4 -10.33 5.16 34.17
C THR A 4 -10.96 4.39 33.01
N GLU A 5 -12.18 4.76 32.57
CA GLU A 5 -12.85 4.12 31.43
C GLU A 5 -12.55 4.79 30.09
N GLN A 6 -12.14 6.07 30.09
CA GLN A 6 -11.75 6.77 28.85
C GLN A 6 -10.37 6.36 28.32
N GLU A 7 -9.53 5.72 29.16
CA GLU A 7 -8.22 5.21 28.77
C GLU A 7 -8.25 3.78 28.20
N LYS A 8 -9.43 3.13 28.14
CA LYS A 8 -9.59 1.76 27.61
C LYS A 8 -9.83 1.67 26.10
N PHE A 9 -9.80 2.78 25.37
CA PHE A 9 -9.53 2.71 23.94
C PHE A 9 -8.02 2.67 23.75
N THR A 10 -7.44 1.49 23.91
CA THR A 10 -6.05 1.23 23.50
C THR A 10 -5.88 1.77 22.10
N GLN A 11 -5.09 2.83 21.96
CA GLN A 11 -4.79 3.44 20.67
C GLN A 11 -4.23 2.33 19.78
N ILE A 12 -5.01 1.89 18.78
CA ILE A 12 -4.63 0.79 17.90
C ILE A 12 -3.27 1.11 17.30
N ASN A 13 -2.27 0.28 17.62
CA ASN A 13 -0.90 0.49 17.19
C ASN A 13 -0.76 0.19 15.68
N LEU A 14 0.36 0.59 15.08
CA LEU A 14 0.56 0.46 13.62
C LEU A 14 0.46 -1.00 13.13
N GLY A 15 0.98 -1.95 13.92
CA GLY A 15 0.91 -3.37 13.59
C GLY A 15 -0.53 -3.88 13.55
N GLN A 16 -1.33 -3.53 14.56
CA GLN A 16 -2.75 -3.88 14.62
C GLN A 16 -3.56 -3.24 13.47
N ARG A 17 -3.23 -1.99 13.09
CA ARG A 17 -3.85 -1.34 11.91
C ARG A 17 -3.51 -2.07 10.62
N LEU A 18 -2.26 -2.47 10.45
CA LEU A 18 -1.81 -3.22 9.28
C LEU A 18 -2.50 -4.58 9.20
N GLU A 19 -2.57 -5.31 10.31
CA GLU A 19 -3.27 -6.58 10.39
C GLU A 19 -4.76 -6.42 10.04
N GLY A 20 -5.42 -5.39 10.58
CA GLY A 20 -6.80 -5.05 10.26
C GLY A 20 -7.02 -4.78 8.77
N LEU A 21 -6.18 -3.96 8.14
CA LEU A 21 -6.27 -3.70 6.70
C LEU A 21 -6.06 -4.96 5.86
N ASN A 22 -5.09 -5.81 6.22
CA ASN A 22 -4.86 -7.07 5.53
C ASN A 22 -6.02 -8.06 5.72
N HIS A 23 -6.64 -8.08 6.90
CA HIS A 23 -7.83 -8.87 7.17
C HIS A 23 -9.03 -8.39 6.33
N LEU A 24 -9.25 -7.08 6.23
CA LEU A 24 -10.28 -6.50 5.36
C LEU A 24 -10.04 -6.81 3.88
N SER A 25 -8.79 -6.76 3.42
CA SER A 25 -8.45 -7.16 2.04
C SER A 25 -8.84 -8.62 1.76
N ARG A 26 -8.65 -9.54 2.72
CA ARG A 26 -9.09 -10.94 2.58
C ARG A 26 -10.60 -11.07 2.52
N ILE A 27 -11.33 -10.39 3.41
CA ILE A 27 -12.81 -10.37 3.36
C ILE A 27 -13.29 -9.86 2.01
N ARG A 28 -12.68 -8.78 1.50
CA ARG A 28 -13.02 -8.22 0.19
C ARG A 28 -12.86 -9.24 -0.94
N ALA A 29 -11.73 -9.93 -0.96
CA ALA A 29 -11.47 -10.98 -1.94
C ALA A 29 -12.54 -12.10 -1.90
N THR A 30 -13.00 -12.48 -0.71
CA THR A 30 -14.01 -13.54 -0.55
C THR A 30 -15.40 -13.13 -1.05
N TYR A 31 -15.84 -11.90 -0.77
CA TYR A 31 -17.24 -11.50 -1.02
C TYR A 31 -17.45 -10.61 -2.25
N TRP A 32 -16.42 -9.87 -2.69
CA TRP A 32 -16.50 -8.93 -3.81
C TRP A 32 -15.54 -9.25 -4.97
N GLY A 33 -14.70 -10.28 -4.82
CA GLY A 33 -13.73 -10.68 -5.83
C GLY A 33 -12.43 -9.88 -5.78
N ASP A 34 -11.63 -10.02 -6.82
CA ASP A 34 -10.34 -9.36 -6.92
C ASP A 34 -10.45 -7.87 -7.32
N ASN A 35 -9.35 -7.16 -7.12
CA ASN A 35 -9.16 -5.76 -7.47
C ASN A 35 -8.15 -5.60 -8.62
N GLU A 36 -8.04 -6.60 -9.51
CA GLU A 36 -6.99 -6.62 -10.54
C GLU A 36 -7.10 -5.44 -11.49
N LYS A 37 -8.32 -5.03 -11.87
CA LYS A 37 -8.53 -3.88 -12.77
C LYS A 37 -7.98 -2.58 -12.18
N GLU A 38 -8.20 -2.35 -10.89
CA GLU A 38 -7.70 -1.15 -10.22
C GLU A 38 -6.19 -1.17 -10.03
N LEU A 39 -5.63 -2.34 -9.69
CA LEU A 39 -4.18 -2.51 -9.55
C LEU A 39 -3.46 -2.35 -10.90
N ASN A 40 -4.02 -2.90 -11.98
CA ASN A 40 -3.49 -2.69 -13.33
C ASN A 40 -3.49 -1.22 -13.73
N ARG A 41 -4.60 -0.50 -13.48
CA ARG A 41 -4.67 0.94 -13.74
C ARG A 41 -3.62 1.70 -12.95
N PHE A 42 -3.49 1.43 -11.64
CA PHE A 42 -2.47 2.06 -10.80
C PHE A 42 -1.05 1.83 -11.35
N LEU A 43 -0.72 0.60 -11.74
CA LEU A 43 0.61 0.28 -12.30
C LEU A 43 0.84 0.97 -13.65
N ALA A 44 -0.19 1.06 -14.49
CA ALA A 44 -0.12 1.78 -15.77
C ALA A 44 0.12 3.28 -15.55
N ASP A 45 -0.63 3.91 -14.64
CA ASP A 45 -0.48 5.33 -14.30
C ASP A 45 0.95 5.61 -13.79
N MET A 46 1.47 4.76 -12.90
CA MET A 46 2.84 4.90 -12.36
C MET A 46 3.94 4.68 -13.41
N ARG A 47 3.62 4.06 -14.54
CA ARG A 47 4.54 3.77 -15.66
C ARG A 47 4.27 4.64 -16.89
N ASP A 48 3.37 5.62 -16.81
CA ASP A 48 3.04 6.47 -17.95
C ASP A 48 4.19 7.44 -18.28
N LYS A 49 4.86 7.20 -19.41
CA LYS A 49 5.96 8.02 -19.92
C LYS A 49 5.52 9.43 -20.35
N ARG A 50 4.21 9.66 -20.50
CA ARG A 50 3.67 10.97 -20.86
C ARG A 50 3.53 11.89 -19.64
N ASP A 51 3.59 11.33 -18.44
CA ASP A 51 3.53 12.09 -17.20
C ASP A 51 4.83 12.87 -16.98
N ALA A 52 4.71 14.15 -16.59
CA ALA A 52 5.86 15.03 -16.34
C ALA A 52 6.75 14.55 -15.17
N TYR A 53 6.20 13.73 -14.27
CA TYR A 53 6.87 13.13 -13.12
C TYR A 53 7.13 11.63 -13.31
N TYR A 54 7.18 11.14 -14.56
CA TYR A 54 7.41 9.73 -14.88
C TYR A 54 8.55 9.09 -14.08
N GLU A 55 9.70 9.74 -13.97
CA GLU A 55 10.86 9.19 -13.24
C GLU A 55 10.60 9.07 -11.73
N GLN A 56 9.90 10.04 -11.13
CA GLN A 56 9.52 10.01 -9.72
C GLN A 56 8.46 8.92 -9.48
N ASN A 57 7.47 8.82 -10.36
CA ASN A 57 6.43 7.79 -10.29
C ASN A 57 7.04 6.38 -10.43
N LYS A 58 7.92 6.18 -11.41
CA LYS A 58 8.64 4.92 -11.59
C LYS A 58 9.47 4.56 -10.35
N ARG A 59 10.20 5.51 -9.78
CA ARG A 59 10.98 5.28 -8.53
C ARG A 59 10.09 4.92 -7.35
N ALA A 60 8.97 5.62 -7.18
CA ALA A 60 7.99 5.30 -6.13
C ALA A 60 7.41 3.90 -6.33
N LEU A 61 7.07 3.50 -7.56
CA LEU A 61 6.63 2.14 -7.87
C LEU A 61 7.70 1.10 -7.54
N SER A 62 8.96 1.31 -7.94
CA SER A 62 10.06 0.42 -7.59
C SER A 62 10.23 0.29 -6.07
N ALA A 63 10.03 1.35 -5.30
CA ALA A 63 10.07 1.29 -3.84
C ALA A 63 8.93 0.45 -3.26
N ILE A 64 7.71 0.56 -3.80
CA ILE A 64 6.56 -0.27 -3.41
C ILE A 64 6.84 -1.75 -3.70
N LEU A 65 7.34 -2.07 -4.89
CA LEU A 65 7.66 -3.44 -5.30
C LEU A 65 8.82 -4.03 -4.48
N TYR A 66 9.84 -3.22 -4.18
CA TYR A 66 10.91 -3.59 -3.28
C TYR A 66 10.38 -3.90 -1.87
N LEU A 67 9.50 -3.05 -1.32
CA LEU A 67 8.85 -3.29 -0.03
C LEU A 67 8.03 -4.59 -0.02
N ALA A 68 7.45 -4.96 -1.16
CA ALA A 68 6.76 -6.23 -1.37
C ALA A 68 7.71 -7.43 -1.56
N ASN A 69 9.02 -7.24 -1.44
CA ASN A 69 10.04 -8.25 -1.68
C ASN A 69 9.98 -8.86 -3.10
N ILE A 70 9.51 -8.08 -4.08
CA ILE A 70 9.50 -8.47 -5.50
C ILE A 70 10.86 -8.11 -6.11
N PRO A 71 11.56 -9.05 -6.74
CA PRO A 71 12.91 -8.81 -7.25
C PRO A 71 12.91 -7.77 -8.36
N HIS A 72 13.99 -7.00 -8.45
CA HIS A 72 14.10 -5.88 -9.40
C HIS A 72 13.89 -6.32 -10.86
N SER A 73 14.32 -7.53 -11.23
CA SER A 73 14.10 -8.11 -12.56
C SER A 73 12.63 -8.23 -12.96
N ARG A 74 11.71 -8.18 -11.99
CA ARG A 74 10.25 -8.26 -12.20
C ARG A 74 9.56 -6.91 -12.08
N HIS A 75 10.28 -5.81 -11.83
CA HIS A 75 9.68 -4.50 -11.60
C HIS A 75 8.98 -3.91 -12.83
N ASP A 76 9.34 -4.35 -14.04
CA ASP A 76 8.69 -3.95 -15.29
C ASP A 76 7.61 -4.94 -15.76
N SER A 77 7.40 -6.05 -15.03
CA SER A 77 6.38 -7.04 -15.41
C SER A 77 4.96 -6.46 -15.30
N GLU A 78 4.08 -6.84 -16.22
CA GLU A 78 2.65 -6.56 -16.11
C GLU A 78 2.04 -7.35 -14.95
N PHE A 79 0.95 -6.84 -14.37
CA PHE A 79 0.33 -7.41 -13.16
C PHE A 79 -0.23 -8.83 -13.37
N ASN A 80 -0.74 -9.11 -14.56
CA ASN A 80 -1.20 -10.44 -14.99
C ASN A 80 -0.08 -11.50 -14.92
N HIS A 81 1.19 -11.10 -15.05
CA HIS A 81 2.35 -11.98 -14.97
C HIS A 81 2.87 -12.19 -13.56
N PHE A 82 2.30 -11.53 -12.55
CA PHE A 82 2.67 -11.73 -11.16
C PHE A 82 2.11 -13.06 -10.65
N THR A 83 2.89 -13.77 -9.82
CA THR A 83 2.38 -14.94 -9.12
C THR A 83 1.36 -14.52 -8.06
N GLN A 84 0.57 -15.47 -7.54
CA GLN A 84 -0.40 -15.16 -6.48
C GLN A 84 0.29 -14.66 -5.20
N GLU A 85 1.49 -15.16 -4.91
CA GLU A 85 2.33 -14.73 -3.80
C GLU A 85 2.78 -13.28 -4.00
N GLU A 86 3.21 -12.91 -5.20
CA GLU A 86 3.62 -11.54 -5.53
C GLU A 86 2.45 -10.56 -5.47
N LYS A 87 1.29 -10.93 -6.01
CA LYS A 87 0.07 -10.11 -5.89
C LYS A 87 -0.30 -9.90 -4.43
N ARG A 88 -0.26 -10.97 -3.61
CA ARG A 88 -0.50 -10.89 -2.17
C ARG A 88 0.51 -9.97 -1.47
N ALA A 89 1.79 -10.13 -1.77
CA ALA A 89 2.86 -9.34 -1.17
C ALA A 89 2.73 -7.86 -1.55
N LEU A 90 2.39 -7.55 -2.80
CA LEU A 90 2.11 -6.19 -3.26
C LEU A 90 0.95 -5.56 -2.49
N ILE A 91 -0.17 -6.26 -2.34
CA ILE A 91 -1.32 -5.74 -1.58
C ILE A 91 -0.94 -5.47 -0.12
N GLN A 92 -0.18 -6.37 0.51
CA GLN A 92 0.29 -6.20 1.89
C GLN A 92 1.24 -5.00 2.02
N ALA A 93 2.16 -4.80 1.08
CA ALA A 93 3.07 -3.65 1.04
C ALA A 93 2.30 -2.33 0.88
N MET A 94 1.32 -2.28 -0.04
CA MET A 94 0.47 -1.10 -0.21
C MET A 94 -0.36 -0.79 1.04
N ASN A 95 -0.89 -1.80 1.73
CA ASN A 95 -1.58 -1.62 3.01
C ASN A 95 -0.63 -1.11 4.09
N HIS A 96 0.62 -1.59 4.14
CA HIS A 96 1.63 -1.08 5.05
C HIS A 96 1.92 0.41 4.78
N ILE A 97 2.07 0.80 3.51
CA ILE A 97 2.25 2.21 3.14
C ILE A 97 1.06 3.06 3.57
N LYS A 98 -0.19 2.57 3.42
CA LYS A 98 -1.38 3.29 3.93
C LYS A 98 -1.30 3.55 5.43
N VAL A 99 -0.83 2.57 6.21
CA VAL A 99 -0.61 2.75 7.64
C VAL A 99 0.48 3.79 7.89
N VAL A 100 1.62 3.71 7.21
CA VAL A 100 2.74 4.65 7.37
C VAL A 100 2.34 6.08 7.00
N VAL A 101 1.72 6.28 5.83
CA VAL A 101 1.25 7.58 5.36
C VAL A 101 0.22 8.18 6.31
N SER A 102 -0.62 7.35 6.96
CA SER A 102 -1.56 7.84 7.98
C SER A 102 -0.90 8.44 9.23
N GLN A 103 0.41 8.21 9.42
CA GLN A 103 1.20 8.78 10.51
C GLN A 103 1.97 10.04 10.12
N PHE A 104 1.93 10.44 8.84
CA PHE A 104 2.63 11.65 8.42
C PHE A 104 2.06 12.88 9.15
N PRO A 105 2.92 13.88 9.44
CA PRO A 105 2.46 15.16 9.97
C PRO A 105 1.36 15.75 9.09
N LYS A 106 0.34 16.34 9.72
CA LYS A 106 -0.80 16.94 9.02
C LYS A 106 -0.38 18.07 8.07
N TYR A 107 0.68 18.79 8.41
CA TYR A 107 1.20 19.90 7.64
C TYR A 107 2.69 19.69 7.42
N LEU A 108 3.11 19.71 6.16
CA LEU A 108 4.52 19.66 5.75
C LEU A 108 4.85 20.98 5.07
N THR A 109 6.03 21.51 5.37
CA THR A 109 6.57 22.72 4.74
C THR A 109 7.81 22.36 3.94
N LEU A 110 7.97 22.99 2.77
CA LEU A 110 9.22 22.89 2.03
C LEU A 110 10.28 23.79 2.69
N PRO A 111 11.52 23.34 2.83
CA PRO A 111 12.61 24.21 3.24
C PRO A 111 12.90 25.22 2.13
N ASN A 112 13.31 26.43 2.53
CA ASN A 112 13.75 27.49 1.63
C ASN A 112 15.13 27.21 1.05
#